data_AF-A0A7S2AYM2-F1
#
_entry.id   AF-A0A7S2AYM2-F1
#
_cell.length_a   1.000
_cell.length_b   1.000
_cell.length_c   1.000
_cell.angle_alpha   90.00
_cell.angle_beta   90.00
_cell.angle_gamma   90.00
#
_symmetry.space_group_name_H-M   'P 1'
#
loop_
_entity.id
_entity.type
_entity.pdbx_description
1 polymer ?
#
loop_
_entity_poly.entity_id
_entity_poly.type
_entity_poly.pdbx_seq_one_letter_code
_entity_poly.pdbx_strand_id
1 'polypeptide(L)'
;QERKAKALQRGSETFVAEAETLTKRVGEAAAIFDDDRKLCEASAEDLKVAAEETQKAEQMAMASIVEARKFISQRQIESKGRDATVEVCALLLKFQTRVTSAQNEVAKWKKLASSCEQRLAAKRVLVEAKDKVVSAEESVKQVTQMVAALDGDTSGGDEAVKAAETAASECQVTLKAVAGFLQAQSRAQNAFRDDLAKLQTRLKEIQEQLEQPLAAMSSRAEQQQVKGMVAESEAKVKEAEDSVKKA
;
A
#
# COMPACT_ATOMS: atom_id res chain seq x y z
N GLN A 1 -39.89 44.25 -23.85
CA GLN A 1 -38.87 44.06 -22.79
C GLN A 1 -38.74 42.59 -22.37
N GLU A 2 -39.83 41.83 -22.33
CA GLU A 2 -39.88 40.42 -21.94
C GLU A 2 -38.94 39.47 -22.73
N ARG A 3 -38.84 39.60 -24.07
CA ARG A 3 -37.92 38.79 -24.88
C ARG A 3 -36.45 38.98 -24.51
N LYS A 4 -36.06 40.19 -24.10
CA LYS A 4 -34.68 40.50 -23.70
C LYS A 4 -34.37 39.90 -22.33
N ALA A 5 -35.28 40.00 -21.37
CA ALA A 5 -35.16 39.37 -20.05
C ALA A 5 -35.06 37.83 -20.17
N LYS A 6 -35.88 37.21 -21.04
CA LYS A 6 -35.87 35.76 -21.27
C LYS A 6 -34.59 35.27 -21.95
N ALA A 7 -34.03 36.03 -22.89
CA ALA A 7 -32.74 35.72 -23.51
C ALA A 7 -31.57 35.82 -22.52
N LEU A 8 -31.61 36.83 -21.64
CA LEU A 8 -30.61 37.04 -20.59
C LEU A 8 -30.62 35.91 -19.55
N GLN A 9 -31.81 35.45 -19.15
CA GLN A 9 -32.01 34.30 -18.28
C GLN A 9 -31.41 33.01 -18.86
N ARG A 10 -31.65 32.74 -20.16
CA ARG A 10 -31.08 31.56 -20.84
C ARG A 10 -29.55 31.59 -20.87
N GLY A 11 -28.95 32.78 -21.01
CA GLY A 11 -27.50 32.94 -20.94
C GLY A 11 -26.96 32.50 -19.58
N SER A 12 -27.50 33.03 -18.48
CA SER A 12 -27.07 32.65 -17.12
C SER A 12 -27.28 31.16 -16.84
N GLU A 13 -28.40 30.59 -17.26
CA GLU A 13 -28.69 29.16 -17.13
C GLU A 13 -27.62 28.30 -17.84
N THR A 14 -27.19 28.71 -19.03
CA THR A 14 -26.21 27.96 -19.83
C THR A 14 -24.85 27.90 -19.12
N PHE A 15 -24.35 29.03 -18.63
CA PHE A 15 -23.09 29.07 -17.88
C PHE A 15 -23.16 28.25 -16.58
N VAL A 16 -24.29 28.28 -15.87
CA VAL A 16 -24.48 27.48 -14.66
C VAL A 16 -24.53 25.99 -14.98
N ALA A 17 -25.24 25.59 -16.04
CA ALA A 17 -25.36 24.19 -16.44
C ALA A 17 -24.01 23.61 -16.93
N GLU A 18 -23.21 24.43 -17.64
CA GLU A 18 -21.86 24.05 -18.05
C GLU A 18 -20.94 23.83 -16.83
N ALA A 19 -20.96 24.77 -15.88
CA ALA A 19 -20.19 24.65 -14.64
C ALA A 19 -20.58 23.38 -13.86
N GLU A 20 -21.88 23.10 -13.71
CA GLU A 20 -22.36 21.88 -13.05
C GLU A 20 -21.95 20.60 -13.80
N THR A 21 -21.97 20.62 -15.13
CA THR A 21 -21.56 19.47 -15.95
C THR A 21 -20.07 19.19 -15.76
N LEU A 22 -19.23 20.23 -15.75
CA LEU A 22 -17.80 20.08 -15.50
C LEU A 22 -17.52 19.64 -14.06
N THR A 23 -18.27 20.14 -13.07
CA THR A 23 -18.18 19.66 -11.68
C THR A 23 -18.49 18.17 -11.56
N LYS A 24 -19.50 17.66 -12.27
CA LYS A 24 -19.80 16.21 -12.29
C LYS A 24 -18.63 15.41 -12.84
N ARG A 25 -17.98 15.88 -13.90
CA ARG A 25 -16.77 15.24 -14.45
C ARG A 25 -15.60 15.21 -13.46
N VAL A 26 -15.46 16.22 -12.59
CA VAL A 26 -14.49 16.17 -11.48
C VAL A 26 -14.81 15.01 -10.55
N GLY A 27 -16.09 14.84 -10.18
CA GLY A 27 -16.53 13.74 -9.32
C GLY A 27 -16.30 12.36 -9.94
N GLU A 28 -16.56 12.21 -11.24
CA GLU A 28 -16.30 10.97 -11.98
C GLU A 28 -14.81 10.63 -12.00
N ALA A 29 -13.94 11.59 -12.31
CA ALA A 29 -12.49 11.39 -12.30
C ALA A 29 -11.95 11.11 -10.89
N ALA A 30 -12.53 11.73 -9.86
CA ALA A 30 -12.13 11.58 -8.47
C ALA A 30 -12.76 10.37 -7.75
N ALA A 31 -13.63 9.60 -8.42
CA ALA A 31 -14.43 8.55 -7.80
C ALA A 31 -13.58 7.45 -7.13
N ILE A 32 -12.36 7.23 -7.63
CA ILE A 32 -11.42 6.28 -7.04
C ILE A 32 -10.96 6.69 -5.64
N PHE A 33 -10.97 7.99 -5.33
CA PHE A 33 -10.50 8.54 -4.05
C PHE A 33 -11.56 8.57 -2.95
N ASP A 34 -12.84 8.30 -3.29
CA ASP A 34 -13.98 8.31 -2.36
C ASP A 34 -14.11 6.98 -1.59
N ASP A 35 -13.45 5.91 -2.04
CA ASP A 35 -13.49 4.58 -1.43
C ASP A 35 -12.08 4.03 -1.18
N ASP A 36 -11.71 3.91 0.10
CA ASP A 36 -10.39 3.40 0.52
C ASP A 36 -10.12 1.97 0.02
N ARG A 37 -11.16 1.14 -0.21
CA ARG A 37 -10.95 -0.23 -0.74
C ARG A 37 -10.48 -0.21 -2.18
N LYS A 38 -11.08 0.65 -3.01
CA LYS A 38 -10.68 0.82 -4.41
C LYS A 38 -9.23 1.32 -4.51
N LEU A 39 -8.80 2.13 -3.54
CA LEU A 39 -7.41 2.61 -3.47
C LEU A 39 -6.42 1.49 -3.12
N CYS A 40 -6.81 0.56 -2.24
CA CYS A 40 -6.00 -0.61 -1.93
C CYS A 40 -5.79 -1.49 -3.17
N GLU A 41 -6.83 -1.66 -3.98
CA GLU A 41 -6.84 -2.54 -5.15
C GLU A 41 -6.19 -1.90 -6.38
N ALA A 42 -6.43 -0.61 -6.65
CA ALA A 42 -5.95 0.08 -7.84
C ALA A 42 -4.43 0.22 -7.90
N SER A 43 -3.79 0.06 -9.05
CA SER A 43 -2.33 0.15 -9.14
C SER A 43 -1.82 1.57 -8.82
N ALA A 44 -0.53 1.69 -8.51
CA ALA A 44 0.08 3.01 -8.30
C ALA A 44 -0.01 3.90 -9.55
N GLU A 45 -0.08 3.28 -10.74
CA GLU A 45 -0.25 4.00 -12.00
C GLU A 45 -1.68 4.49 -12.17
N ASP A 46 -2.68 3.65 -11.89
CA ASP A 46 -4.10 4.03 -11.95
C ASP A 46 -4.40 5.23 -11.03
N LEU A 47 -3.80 5.24 -9.84
CA LEU A 47 -3.95 6.34 -8.88
C LEU A 47 -3.33 7.65 -9.37
N LYS A 48 -2.21 7.60 -10.09
CA LYS A 48 -1.60 8.78 -10.69
C LYS A 48 -2.44 9.31 -11.84
N VAL A 49 -2.87 8.43 -12.75
CA VAL A 49 -3.72 8.79 -13.88
C VAL A 49 -5.00 9.46 -13.38
N ALA A 50 -5.68 8.86 -12.40
CA ALA A 50 -6.88 9.44 -11.81
C ALA A 50 -6.63 10.79 -11.12
N ALA A 51 -5.47 10.98 -10.47
CA ALA A 51 -5.11 12.25 -9.84
C ALA A 51 -4.89 13.35 -10.90
N GLU A 52 -4.18 13.04 -11.99
CA GLU A 52 -3.97 13.96 -13.11
C GLU A 52 -5.29 14.32 -13.82
N GLU A 53 -6.13 13.33 -14.08
CA GLU A 53 -7.45 13.55 -14.70
C GLU A 53 -8.35 14.40 -13.80
N THR A 54 -8.36 14.13 -12.49
CA THR A 54 -9.07 14.93 -11.51
C THR A 54 -8.57 16.37 -11.50
N GLN A 55 -7.25 16.58 -11.54
CA GLN A 55 -6.66 17.92 -11.57
C GLN A 55 -7.01 18.69 -12.84
N LYS A 56 -6.97 18.03 -14.01
CA LYS A 56 -7.37 18.65 -15.29
C LYS A 56 -8.86 19.03 -15.27
N ALA A 57 -9.71 18.10 -14.82
CA ALA A 57 -11.15 18.36 -14.69
C ALA A 57 -11.44 19.49 -13.68
N GLU A 58 -10.71 19.54 -12.55
CA GLU A 58 -10.81 20.59 -11.54
C GLU A 58 -10.53 21.97 -12.16
N GLN A 59 -9.44 22.09 -12.92
CA GLN A 59 -9.07 23.36 -13.56
C GLN A 59 -10.16 23.84 -14.52
N MET A 60 -10.71 22.94 -15.34
CA MET A 60 -11.80 23.27 -16.26
C MET A 60 -13.08 23.67 -15.52
N ALA A 61 -13.47 22.92 -14.50
CA ALA A 61 -14.66 23.21 -13.70
C ALA A 61 -14.52 24.55 -12.96
N MET A 62 -13.36 24.82 -12.35
CA MET A 62 -13.10 26.08 -11.65
C MET A 62 -13.11 27.27 -12.60
N ALA A 63 -12.54 27.14 -13.81
CA ALA A 63 -12.60 28.19 -14.83
C ALA A 63 -14.06 28.52 -15.19
N SER A 64 -14.87 27.50 -15.48
CA SER A 64 -16.30 27.67 -15.80
C SER A 64 -17.10 28.25 -14.63
N ILE A 65 -16.83 27.85 -13.39
CA ILE A 65 -17.43 28.43 -12.18
C ILE A 65 -17.11 29.92 -12.06
N VAL A 66 -15.86 30.32 -12.31
CA VAL A 66 -15.45 31.73 -12.26
C VAL A 66 -16.17 32.54 -13.35
N GLU A 67 -16.27 32.01 -14.56
CA GLU A 67 -17.01 32.65 -15.65
C GLU A 67 -18.51 32.78 -15.34
N ALA A 68 -19.13 31.73 -14.81
CA ALA A 68 -20.52 31.75 -14.38
C ALA A 68 -20.77 32.79 -13.29
N ARG A 69 -19.89 32.87 -12.26
CA ARG A 69 -19.96 33.90 -11.21
C ARG A 69 -19.85 35.30 -11.80
N LYS A 70 -18.87 35.54 -12.67
CA LYS A 70 -18.67 36.84 -13.33
C LYS A 70 -19.91 37.24 -14.13
N PHE A 71 -20.49 36.31 -14.89
CA PHE A 71 -21.69 36.57 -15.66
C PHE A 71 -22.89 36.89 -14.75
N ILE A 72 -23.14 36.09 -13.71
CA ILE A 72 -24.24 36.32 -12.75
C ILE A 72 -24.07 37.68 -12.06
N SER A 73 -22.88 38.00 -11.56
CA SER A 73 -22.60 39.29 -10.90
C SER A 73 -22.79 40.47 -11.84
N GLN A 74 -22.31 40.37 -13.09
CA GLN A 74 -22.55 41.40 -14.11
C GLN A 74 -24.05 41.62 -14.34
N ARG A 75 -24.84 40.54 -14.40
CA ARG A 75 -26.30 40.64 -14.54
C ARG A 75 -26.99 41.23 -13.31
N GLN A 76 -26.52 40.93 -12.10
CA GLN A 76 -27.02 41.55 -10.88
C GLN A 76 -26.75 43.05 -10.83
N ILE A 77 -25.64 43.52 -11.39
CA ILE A 77 -25.32 44.95 -11.51
C ILE A 77 -26.25 45.61 -12.53
N GLU A 78 -26.40 45.02 -13.71
CA GLU A 78 -27.28 45.53 -14.77
C GLU A 78 -28.76 45.56 -14.35
N SER A 79 -29.21 44.58 -13.56
CA SER A 79 -30.59 44.52 -13.05
C SER A 79 -30.87 45.56 -11.98
N LYS A 80 -29.87 46.08 -11.27
CA LYS A 80 -30.07 47.18 -10.30
C LYS A 80 -30.25 48.55 -10.98
N GLY A 81 -29.85 48.69 -12.26
CA GLY A 81 -29.91 49.94 -13.02
C GLY A 81 -31.10 50.07 -13.98
N ARG A 82 -31.98 49.07 -14.09
CA ARG A 82 -33.21 49.05 -14.92
C ARG A 82 -34.34 48.39 -14.14
N ASP A 83 -35.60 48.56 -14.56
CA ASP A 83 -36.80 47.90 -13.99
C ASP A 83 -36.69 46.36 -13.94
N ALA A 84 -35.87 45.84 -13.03
CA ALA A 84 -35.73 44.42 -12.81
C ALA A 84 -36.92 43.93 -12.01
N THR A 85 -37.64 42.98 -12.58
CA THR A 85 -38.70 42.29 -11.87
C THR A 85 -38.09 41.50 -10.70
N VAL A 86 -38.84 41.41 -9.60
CA VAL A 86 -38.48 40.62 -8.41
C VAL A 86 -38.08 39.18 -8.80
N GLU A 87 -38.72 38.64 -9.83
CA GLU A 87 -38.47 37.32 -10.41
C GLU A 87 -37.04 37.15 -10.96
N VAL A 88 -36.48 38.16 -11.63
CA VAL A 88 -35.12 38.10 -12.19
C VAL A 88 -34.07 38.11 -11.07
N CYS A 89 -34.29 38.92 -10.04
CA CYS A 89 -33.43 38.95 -8.86
C CYS A 89 -33.43 37.60 -8.13
N ALA A 90 -34.62 37.00 -7.92
CA ALA A 90 -34.77 35.69 -7.31
C ALA A 90 -34.07 34.58 -8.12
N LEU A 91 -34.16 34.63 -9.45
CA LEU A 91 -33.51 33.67 -10.33
C LEU A 91 -31.98 33.79 -10.30
N LEU A 92 -31.43 35.01 -10.36
CA LEU A 92 -29.98 35.24 -10.27
C LEU A 92 -29.42 34.76 -8.93
N LEU A 93 -30.18 34.91 -7.84
CA LEU A 93 -29.82 34.36 -6.54
C LEU A 93 -29.80 32.82 -6.57
N LYS A 94 -30.82 32.18 -7.19
CA LYS A 94 -30.84 30.72 -7.37
C LYS A 94 -29.62 30.22 -8.14
N PHE A 95 -29.22 30.90 -9.22
CA PHE A 95 -28.02 30.56 -9.98
C PHE A 95 -26.74 30.73 -9.15
N GLN A 96 -26.64 31.80 -8.35
CA GLN A 96 -25.53 32.01 -7.44
C GLN A 96 -25.38 30.87 -6.41
N THR A 97 -26.50 30.38 -5.86
CA THR A 97 -26.52 29.23 -4.95
C THR A 97 -26.02 27.97 -5.64
N ARG A 98 -26.52 27.67 -6.85
CA ARG A 98 -26.08 26.50 -7.64
C ARG A 98 -24.59 26.50 -7.92
N VAL A 99 -24.04 27.63 -8.38
CA VAL A 99 -22.59 27.77 -8.64
C VAL A 99 -21.78 27.64 -7.35
N THR A 100 -22.32 28.08 -6.21
CA THR A 100 -21.66 27.88 -4.90
C THR A 100 -21.66 26.42 -4.49
N SER A 101 -22.76 25.68 -4.69
CA SER A 101 -22.78 24.24 -4.48
C SER A 101 -21.78 23.51 -5.37
N ALA A 102 -21.72 23.84 -6.66
CA ALA A 102 -20.74 23.28 -7.59
C ALA A 102 -19.29 23.53 -7.14
N GLN A 103 -18.99 24.75 -6.68
CA GLN A 103 -17.66 25.06 -6.12
C GLN A 103 -17.32 24.23 -4.88
N ASN A 104 -18.29 24.02 -3.97
CA ASN A 104 -18.09 23.21 -2.77
C ASN A 104 -17.83 21.74 -3.13
N GLU A 105 -18.52 21.20 -4.13
CA GLU A 105 -18.28 19.85 -4.64
C GLU A 105 -16.87 19.72 -5.24
N VAL A 106 -16.43 20.66 -6.08
CA VAL A 106 -15.05 20.67 -6.61
C VAL A 106 -14.04 20.72 -5.47
N ALA A 107 -14.27 21.52 -4.43
CA ALA A 107 -13.40 21.58 -3.26
C ALA A 107 -13.34 20.25 -2.48
N LYS A 108 -14.46 19.51 -2.38
CA LYS A 108 -14.48 18.15 -1.81
C LYS A 108 -13.55 17.23 -2.60
N TRP A 109 -13.74 17.16 -3.91
CA TRP A 109 -12.98 16.25 -4.78
C TRP A 109 -11.49 16.59 -4.81
N LYS A 110 -11.16 17.89 -4.86
CA LYS A 110 -9.78 18.39 -4.73
C LYS A 110 -9.12 17.90 -3.45
N LYS A 111 -9.81 17.97 -2.31
CA LYS A 111 -9.28 17.51 -1.02
C LYS A 111 -8.99 16.01 -1.06
N LEU A 112 -9.90 15.21 -1.62
CA LEU A 112 -9.69 13.77 -1.78
C LEU A 112 -8.50 13.46 -2.69
N ALA A 113 -8.40 14.09 -3.85
CA ALA A 113 -7.28 13.92 -4.78
C ALA A 113 -5.94 14.37 -4.19
N SER A 114 -5.93 15.45 -3.40
CA SER A 114 -4.70 15.94 -2.74
C SER A 114 -4.09 14.95 -1.74
N SER A 115 -4.90 14.01 -1.23
CA SER A 115 -4.41 12.93 -0.37
C SER A 115 -3.76 11.77 -1.14
N CYS A 116 -3.83 11.79 -2.48
CA CYS A 116 -3.31 10.71 -3.34
C CYS A 116 -1.81 10.46 -3.10
N GLU A 117 -0.98 11.49 -3.03
CA GLU A 117 0.47 11.32 -2.81
C GLU A 117 0.79 10.65 -1.46
N GLN A 118 0.09 11.05 -0.39
CA GLN A 118 0.24 10.41 0.92
C GLN A 118 -0.20 8.93 0.87
N ARG A 119 -1.31 8.66 0.18
CA ARG A 119 -1.84 7.29 0.01
C ARG A 119 -0.93 6.43 -0.86
N LEU A 120 -0.33 6.98 -1.92
CA LEU A 120 0.68 6.33 -2.76
C LEU A 120 1.94 5.99 -1.96
N ALA A 121 2.41 6.91 -1.13
CA ALA A 121 3.54 6.65 -0.24
C ALA A 121 3.23 5.49 0.72
N ALA A 122 2.06 5.48 1.35
CA ALA A 122 1.64 4.40 2.23
C ALA A 122 1.48 3.06 1.48
N LYS A 123 1.02 3.08 0.21
CA LYS A 123 0.94 1.88 -0.63
C LYS A 123 2.32 1.32 -0.98
N ARG A 124 3.29 2.18 -1.29
CA ARG A 124 4.69 1.74 -1.55
C ARG A 124 5.26 1.00 -0.34
N VAL A 125 4.99 1.50 0.87
CA VAL A 125 5.38 0.82 2.12
C VAL A 125 4.72 -0.55 2.25
N LEU A 126 3.43 -0.69 1.90
CA LEU A 126 2.76 -1.98 1.92
C LEU A 126 3.34 -2.97 0.90
N VAL A 127 3.69 -2.49 -0.30
CA VAL A 127 4.35 -3.33 -1.32
C VAL A 127 5.72 -3.78 -0.81
N GLU A 128 6.54 -2.86 -0.30
CA GLU A 128 7.83 -3.20 0.30
C GLU A 128 7.69 -4.20 1.45
N ALA A 129 6.66 -4.06 2.28
CA ALA A 129 6.34 -5.01 3.35
C ALA A 129 6.03 -6.41 2.81
N LYS A 130 5.24 -6.51 1.73
CA LYS A 130 4.93 -7.78 1.07
C LYS A 130 6.19 -8.42 0.50
N ASP A 131 7.00 -7.65 -0.23
CA ASP A 131 8.22 -8.15 -0.87
C ASP A 131 9.22 -8.67 0.17
N LYS A 132 9.36 -7.99 1.31
CA LYS A 132 10.18 -8.45 2.44
C LYS A 132 9.69 -9.75 3.05
N VAL A 133 8.37 -9.93 3.20
CA VAL A 133 7.80 -11.20 3.69
C VAL A 133 8.05 -12.33 2.70
N VAL A 134 7.84 -12.10 1.39
CA VAL A 134 8.11 -13.10 0.34
C VAL A 134 9.58 -13.49 0.33
N SER A 135 10.51 -12.54 0.41
CA SER A 135 11.94 -12.84 0.49
C SER A 135 12.31 -13.66 1.74
N ALA A 136 11.66 -13.38 2.88
CA ALA A 136 11.84 -14.18 4.09
C ALA A 136 11.30 -15.62 3.93
N GLU A 137 10.17 -15.82 3.23
CA GLU A 137 9.65 -17.15 2.89
C GLU A 137 10.62 -17.96 2.05
N GLU A 138 11.18 -17.32 1.01
CA GLU A 138 12.16 -17.96 0.13
C GLU A 138 13.41 -18.39 0.91
N SER A 139 13.88 -17.55 1.83
CA SER A 139 14.99 -17.87 2.72
C SER A 139 14.69 -19.06 3.64
N VAL A 140 13.51 -19.11 4.28
CA VAL A 140 13.10 -20.25 5.11
C VAL A 140 13.00 -21.53 4.28
N LYS A 141 12.44 -21.44 3.07
CA LYS A 141 12.34 -22.57 2.14
C LYS A 141 13.73 -23.09 1.76
N GLN A 142 14.68 -22.21 1.48
CA GLN A 142 16.06 -22.59 1.18
C GLN A 142 16.73 -23.31 2.35
N VAL A 143 16.59 -22.77 3.58
CA VAL A 143 17.13 -23.43 4.79
C VAL A 143 16.50 -24.80 4.98
N THR A 144 15.17 -24.91 4.82
CA THR A 144 14.46 -26.19 4.94
C THR A 144 14.97 -27.22 3.93
N GLN A 145 15.23 -26.80 2.69
CA GLN A 145 15.81 -27.67 1.65
C GLN A 145 17.25 -28.08 1.98
N MET A 146 18.07 -27.16 2.48
CA MET A 146 19.44 -27.47 2.91
C MET A 146 19.43 -28.51 4.02
N VAL A 147 18.59 -28.34 5.04
CA VAL A 147 18.48 -29.29 6.16
C VAL A 147 17.96 -30.65 5.69
N ALA A 148 16.93 -30.69 4.83
CA ALA A 148 16.43 -31.95 4.29
C ALA A 148 17.49 -32.70 3.46
N ALA A 149 18.36 -31.99 2.73
CA ALA A 149 19.45 -32.62 1.97
C ALA A 149 20.52 -33.26 2.87
N LEU A 150 20.64 -32.81 4.13
CA LEU A 150 21.57 -33.38 5.10
C LEU A 150 21.12 -34.76 5.63
N ASP A 151 19.81 -35.06 5.60
CA ASP A 151 19.26 -36.35 6.03
C ASP A 151 19.39 -37.44 4.97
N GLY A 152 19.44 -37.05 3.69
CA GLY A 152 19.52 -37.98 2.56
C GLY A 152 20.92 -38.54 2.29
N ASP A 153 21.97 -37.90 2.82
CA ASP A 153 23.35 -38.24 2.54
C ASP A 153 24.09 -38.55 3.85
N THR A 154 24.39 -39.83 4.09
CA THR A 154 25.16 -40.30 5.27
C THR A 154 26.58 -39.74 5.33
N SER A 155 26.98 -38.95 4.33
CA SER A 155 28.23 -38.20 4.20
C SER A 155 28.01 -36.70 3.98
N GLY A 156 26.91 -36.10 4.45
CA GLY A 156 26.76 -34.64 4.45
C GLY A 156 27.90 -34.02 5.27
N GLY A 157 28.99 -33.65 4.58
CA GLY A 157 30.26 -33.27 5.19
C GLY A 157 30.14 -32.02 6.06
N ASP A 158 31.14 -31.80 6.91
CA ASP A 158 31.22 -30.65 7.83
C ASP A 158 30.94 -29.30 7.16
N GLU A 159 31.28 -29.16 5.89
CA GLU A 159 31.00 -27.94 5.10
C GLU A 159 29.51 -27.73 4.83
N ALA A 160 28.76 -28.79 4.52
CA ALA A 160 27.32 -28.71 4.25
C ALA A 160 26.53 -28.40 5.53
N VAL A 161 26.97 -28.94 6.68
CA VAL A 161 26.42 -28.60 8.01
C VAL A 161 26.62 -27.12 8.29
N LYS A 162 27.86 -26.63 8.19
CA LYS A 162 28.19 -25.22 8.46
C LYS A 162 27.47 -24.27 7.52
N ALA A 163 27.30 -24.64 6.26
CA ALA A 163 26.52 -23.85 5.30
C ALA A 163 25.06 -23.73 5.71
N ALA A 164 24.42 -24.84 6.11
CA ALA A 164 23.05 -24.82 6.62
C ALA A 164 22.92 -24.00 7.92
N GLU A 165 23.89 -24.10 8.84
CA GLU A 165 23.91 -23.32 10.09
C GLU A 165 24.01 -21.82 9.83
N THR A 166 24.89 -21.44 8.90
CA THR A 166 25.07 -20.05 8.49
C THR A 166 23.78 -19.52 7.86
N ALA A 167 23.20 -20.25 6.90
CA ALA A 167 21.95 -19.87 6.24
C ALA A 167 20.78 -19.76 7.23
N ALA A 168 20.68 -20.68 8.20
CA ALA A 168 19.64 -20.65 9.22
C ALA A 168 19.77 -19.43 10.14
N SER A 169 21.00 -19.08 10.55
CA SER A 169 21.29 -17.88 11.34
C SER A 169 20.92 -16.59 10.59
N GLU A 170 21.32 -16.48 9.32
CA GLU A 170 20.99 -15.34 8.45
C GLU A 170 19.47 -15.22 8.23
N CYS A 171 18.79 -16.35 8.07
CA CYS A 171 17.34 -16.42 7.94
C CYS A 171 16.64 -15.90 9.21
N GLN A 172 17.09 -16.31 10.40
CA GLN A 172 16.56 -15.81 11.67
C GLN A 172 16.75 -14.29 11.83
N VAL A 173 17.91 -13.76 11.43
CA VAL A 173 18.19 -12.31 11.46
C VAL A 173 17.23 -11.59 10.52
N THR A 174 17.02 -12.13 9.31
CA THR A 174 16.10 -11.57 8.31
C THR A 174 14.66 -11.56 8.83
N LEU A 175 14.17 -12.67 9.39
CA LEU A 175 12.83 -12.75 9.98
C LEU A 175 12.62 -11.74 11.12
N LYS A 176 13.61 -11.54 11.99
CA LYS A 176 13.56 -10.53 13.05
C LYS A 176 13.51 -9.11 12.47
N ALA A 177 14.30 -8.82 11.44
CA ALA A 177 14.31 -7.52 10.77
C ALA A 177 12.95 -7.23 10.10
N VAL A 178 12.37 -8.22 9.40
CA VAL A 178 11.04 -8.08 8.78
C VAL A 178 9.96 -7.90 9.85
N ALA A 179 10.02 -8.65 10.96
CA ALA A 179 9.08 -8.49 12.07
C ALA A 179 9.12 -7.08 12.67
N GLY A 180 10.33 -6.56 12.91
CA GLY A 180 10.55 -5.19 13.39
C GLY A 180 10.01 -4.14 12.41
N PHE A 181 10.27 -4.32 11.11
CA PHE A 181 9.73 -3.45 10.06
C PHE A 181 8.20 -3.45 10.04
N LEU A 182 7.56 -4.62 10.02
CA LEU A 182 6.10 -4.73 10.05
C LEU A 182 5.49 -4.10 11.30
N GLN A 183 6.13 -4.27 12.47
CA GLN A 183 5.66 -3.65 13.71
C GLN A 183 5.78 -2.12 13.68
N ALA A 184 6.89 -1.59 13.15
CA ALA A 184 7.07 -0.16 12.98
C ALA A 184 6.03 0.43 12.01
N GLN A 185 5.80 -0.23 10.86
CA GLN A 185 4.82 0.23 9.89
C GLN A 185 3.38 0.12 10.39
N SER A 186 3.05 -0.93 11.15
CA SER A 186 1.71 -1.09 11.75
C SER A 186 1.36 0.04 12.73
N ARG A 187 2.37 0.61 13.40
CA ARG A 187 2.20 1.78 14.28
C ARG A 187 2.10 3.10 13.51
N ALA A 188 2.77 3.21 12.36
CA ALA A 188 2.82 4.43 11.56
C ALA A 188 1.66 4.57 10.55
N GLN A 189 1.16 3.44 10.03
CA GLN A 189 0.23 3.40 8.90
C GLN A 189 -1.16 2.93 9.33
N ASN A 190 -2.07 3.89 9.54
CA ASN A 190 -3.47 3.56 9.86
C ASN A 190 -4.24 2.98 8.66
N ALA A 191 -3.92 3.42 7.43
CA ALA A 191 -4.67 3.06 6.22
C ALA A 191 -4.58 1.57 5.83
N PHE A 192 -3.51 0.88 6.23
CA PHE A 192 -3.25 -0.52 5.86
C PHE A 192 -3.05 -1.42 7.08
N ARG A 193 -3.62 -1.05 8.22
CA ARG A 193 -3.40 -1.76 9.49
C ARG A 193 -3.80 -3.23 9.40
N ASP A 194 -4.92 -3.53 8.77
CA ASP A 194 -5.43 -4.90 8.62
C ASP A 194 -4.55 -5.76 7.71
N ASP A 195 -4.04 -5.20 6.62
CA ASP A 195 -3.14 -5.92 5.72
C ASP A 195 -1.77 -6.15 6.34
N LEU A 196 -1.25 -5.17 7.08
CA LEU A 196 -0.03 -5.34 7.87
C LEU A 196 -0.21 -6.41 8.96
N ALA A 197 -1.38 -6.49 9.60
CA ALA A 197 -1.69 -7.54 10.57
C ALA A 197 -1.70 -8.94 9.92
N LYS A 198 -2.26 -9.09 8.73
CA LYS A 198 -2.20 -10.35 7.96
C LYS A 198 -0.75 -10.75 7.64
N LEU A 199 0.08 -9.78 7.23
CA LEU A 199 1.50 -10.03 6.98
C LEU A 199 2.25 -10.42 8.25
N GLN A 200 1.91 -9.85 9.40
CA GLN A 200 2.47 -10.27 10.69
C GLN A 200 2.09 -11.70 11.06
N THR A 201 0.83 -12.10 10.85
CA THR A 201 0.39 -13.49 11.07
C THR A 201 1.15 -14.44 10.16
N ARG A 202 1.23 -14.13 8.86
CA ARG A 202 1.99 -14.92 7.89
C ARG A 202 3.47 -15.04 8.27
N LEU A 203 4.09 -13.94 8.72
CA LEU A 203 5.48 -13.97 9.19
C LEU A 203 5.68 -14.90 10.39
N LYS A 204 4.72 -14.98 11.32
CA LYS A 204 4.78 -15.93 12.44
C LYS A 204 4.69 -17.38 11.98
N GLU A 205 3.79 -17.67 11.06
CA GLU A 205 3.67 -19.02 10.48
C GLU A 205 4.99 -19.45 9.81
N ILE A 206 5.66 -18.52 9.11
CA ILE A 206 6.97 -18.77 8.51
C ILE A 206 8.07 -18.97 9.56
N GLN A 207 8.03 -18.23 10.67
CA GLN A 207 8.94 -18.42 11.79
C GLN A 207 8.77 -19.81 12.41
N GLU A 208 7.53 -20.24 12.64
CA GLU A 208 7.21 -21.59 13.14
C GLU A 208 7.71 -22.69 12.17
N GLN A 209 7.60 -22.46 10.85
CA GLN A 209 8.15 -23.38 9.86
C GLN A 209 9.68 -23.51 9.93
N LEU A 210 10.40 -22.46 10.33
CA LEU A 210 11.86 -22.51 10.52
C LEU A 210 12.28 -23.26 11.80
N GLU A 211 11.41 -23.35 12.82
CA GLU A 211 11.74 -24.05 14.07
C GLU A 211 11.98 -25.54 13.86
N GLN A 212 11.25 -26.18 12.93
CA GLN A 212 11.42 -27.60 12.60
C GLN A 212 12.83 -27.94 12.06
N PRO A 213 13.32 -27.31 10.98
CA PRO A 213 14.66 -27.57 10.48
C PRO A 213 15.76 -27.20 11.48
N LEU A 214 15.57 -26.16 12.30
CA LEU A 214 16.51 -25.81 13.37
C LEU A 214 16.62 -26.92 14.42
N ALA A 215 15.50 -27.47 14.88
CA ALA A 215 15.49 -28.58 15.83
C ALA A 215 16.16 -29.83 15.25
N ALA A 216 15.92 -30.13 13.97
CA ALA A 216 16.58 -31.23 13.28
C ALA A 216 18.10 -31.05 13.22
N MET A 217 18.56 -29.83 12.93
CA MET A 217 20.00 -29.52 12.92
C MET A 217 20.64 -29.66 14.30
N SER A 218 20.00 -29.17 15.37
CA SER A 218 20.51 -29.33 16.73
C SER A 218 20.63 -30.81 17.12
N SER A 219 19.60 -31.61 16.82
CA SER A 219 19.65 -33.06 17.06
C SER A 219 20.78 -33.74 16.27
N ARG A 220 21.01 -33.31 15.02
CA ARG A 220 22.12 -33.83 14.21
C ARG A 220 23.49 -33.46 14.78
N ALA A 221 23.67 -32.23 15.25
CA ALA A 221 24.91 -31.79 15.88
C ALA A 221 25.23 -32.65 17.13
N GLU A 222 24.24 -32.93 17.97
CA GLU A 222 24.37 -33.83 19.11
C GLU A 222 24.75 -35.26 18.68
N GLN A 223 24.09 -35.81 17.66
CA GLN A 223 24.42 -37.14 17.12
C GLN A 223 25.85 -37.21 16.58
N GLN A 224 26.31 -36.18 15.87
CA GLN A 224 27.66 -36.12 15.33
C GLN A 224 28.70 -36.05 16.44
N GLN A 225 28.44 -35.29 17.50
CA GLN A 225 29.29 -35.25 18.70
C GLN A 225 29.40 -36.64 19.35
N VAL A 226 28.27 -37.34 19.54
CA VAL A 226 28.28 -38.70 20.11
C VAL A 226 29.07 -39.67 19.24
N LYS A 227 28.88 -39.65 17.91
CA LYS A 227 29.66 -40.48 16.99
C LYS A 227 31.16 -40.20 17.08
N GLY A 228 31.55 -38.93 17.20
CA GLY A 228 32.95 -38.54 17.42
C GLY A 228 33.53 -39.13 18.70
N MET A 229 32.80 -39.04 19.82
CA MET A 229 33.22 -39.61 21.11
C MET A 229 33.34 -41.15 21.05
N VAL A 230 32.43 -41.82 20.35
CA VAL A 230 32.50 -43.28 20.13
C VAL A 230 33.73 -43.64 19.32
N ALA A 231 33.97 -42.97 18.19
CA ALA A 231 35.14 -43.23 17.34
C ALA A 231 36.48 -42.98 18.07
N GLU A 232 36.57 -41.91 18.87
CA GLU A 232 37.74 -41.63 19.71
C GLU A 232 37.92 -42.73 20.77
N SER A 233 36.83 -43.18 21.40
CA SER A 233 36.87 -44.25 22.40
C SER A 233 37.33 -45.57 21.79
N GLU A 234 36.80 -45.93 20.61
CA GLU A 234 37.21 -47.12 19.86
C GLU A 234 38.69 -47.06 19.47
N ALA A 235 39.19 -45.89 19.04
CA ALA A 235 40.61 -45.71 18.73
C ALA A 235 41.50 -45.90 19.95
N LYS A 236 41.12 -45.34 21.11
CA LYS A 236 41.84 -45.50 22.38
C LYS A 236 41.82 -46.94 22.90
N VAL A 237 40.68 -47.62 22.79
CA VAL A 237 40.57 -49.05 23.14
C VAL A 237 41.50 -49.88 22.26
N LYS A 238 41.50 -49.62 20.95
CA LYS A 238 42.40 -50.31 20.02
C LYS A 238 43.88 -50.07 20.32
N GLU A 239 44.27 -48.84 20.64
CA GLU A 239 45.64 -48.50 21.05
C GLU A 239 46.04 -49.21 22.35
N ALA A 240 45.13 -49.29 23.32
CA ALA A 240 45.35 -50.02 24.56
C ALA A 240 45.50 -51.53 24.33
N GLU A 241 44.62 -52.14 23.52
CA GLU A 241 44.72 -53.55 23.13
C GLU A 241 46.05 -53.88 22.43
N ASP A 242 46.48 -53.03 21.52
CA ASP A 242 47.74 -53.18 20.80
C ASP A 242 48.96 -53.02 21.73
N SER A 243 48.85 -52.22 22.78
CA SER A 243 49.88 -52.06 23.80
C SER A 243 49.98 -53.29 24.69
N VAL A 244 48.84 -53.88 25.10
CA VAL A 244 48.81 -55.11 25.90
C VAL A 244 49.36 -56.31 25.11
N LYS A 245 49.09 -56.43 23.81
CA LYS A 245 49.63 -57.52 22.97
C LYS A 245 51.15 -57.48 22.80
N LYS A 246 51.78 -56.31 23.03
CA LYS A 246 53.22 -56.11 22.89
C LYS A 246 53.99 -56.30 24.19
N ALA A 247 53.31 -56.37 25.34
CA ALA A 247 53.90 -56.57 26.67
C ALA A 247 53.93 -58.06 27.03
#